data_AF-A0AAN9GB43-F1
#
_entry.id   AF-A0AAN9GB43-F1
#
_cell.length_a   1.000
_cell.length_b   1.000
_cell.length_c   1.000
_cell.angle_alpha   90.00
_cell.angle_beta   90.00
_cell.angle_gamma   90.00
#
_symmetry.space_group_name_H-M   'P 1'
#
loop_
_entity.id
_entity.type
_entity.pdbx_description
1 polymer ?
#
loop_
_entity_poly.entity_id
_entity_poly.type
_entity_poly.pdbx_seq_one_letter_code
_entity_poly.pdbx_strand_id
1 'polypeptide(L)'
;MTFCQRFCLVSMLLIQGFNGLQWTSETQTQSVMQACAGDTITFPWFFTLKDREQLEVIRWLYAPPGSDAPVLMADMVSGTFMAVPLYAGRFSYLDKASVDLSQVTLGDSGNYTMVVSIHNGDAFSSIHHTVSVTVTVPSSSGESLTVMQADQAVYDSAGNLHVQLVCGQLTSRGQPPVDVIWTTPTGTEMASSNYENGSFHLLLDTPVKGGNYSCRLPPRSPSTLCLPGNDSLLEEAAVEVDAVNARLTLLEAKEQELREQNRNLTAENHRLKDDILTLQNSDGTSLMHVTFQAGLARNRNVNTTGPLKFNVVMLNEGGAYNPTTGEFTAPINGSYFFILTTSPYATGQSNDVHIVVDGSSIVRIHNSYHSHSNNNMATAHVAVCLAEGQKVWLMNAGDMYYSSALSHFTGFLLHPDC
;
A
#
# COMPACT_ATOMS: atom_id res chain seq x y z
N MET A 1 -68.47 25.76 78.21
CA MET A 1 -69.26 26.99 77.94
C MET A 1 -68.68 27.65 76.71
N THR A 2 -69.57 27.92 75.76
CA THR A 2 -69.41 28.55 74.45
C THR A 2 -68.76 29.94 74.51
N PHE A 3 -68.05 30.33 73.44
CA PHE A 3 -67.89 31.65 72.79
C PHE A 3 -66.51 31.70 72.09
N CYS A 4 -66.27 32.26 70.91
CA CYS A 4 -67.04 32.68 69.75
C CYS A 4 -65.97 33.00 68.68
N GLN A 5 -66.10 32.43 67.47
CA GLN A 5 -65.18 32.65 66.35
C GLN A 5 -65.31 34.10 65.84
N ARG A 6 -64.18 34.81 65.68
CA ARG A 6 -64.07 35.94 64.75
C ARG A 6 -63.00 35.61 63.71
N PHE A 7 -63.47 35.48 62.48
CA PHE A 7 -62.69 35.26 61.27
C PHE A 7 -61.75 36.45 61.01
N CYS A 8 -60.50 36.13 60.71
CA CYS A 8 -59.47 37.07 60.25
C CYS A 8 -59.60 37.21 58.72
N LEU A 9 -59.99 38.41 58.25
CA LEU A 9 -59.95 38.77 56.83
C LEU A 9 -58.50 39.11 56.48
N VAL A 10 -57.76 38.13 55.95
CA VAL A 10 -56.47 38.38 55.29
C VAL A 10 -56.77 38.89 53.90
N SER A 11 -56.49 40.18 53.71
CA SER A 11 -56.40 40.83 52.40
C SER A 11 -55.37 40.10 51.54
N MET A 12 -55.84 39.24 50.63
CA MET A 12 -55.07 38.79 49.48
C MET A 12 -54.87 40.01 48.57
N LEU A 13 -53.75 40.69 48.74
CA LEU A 13 -53.17 41.51 47.67
C LEU A 13 -52.78 40.56 46.54
N LEU A 14 -53.67 40.43 45.57
CA LEU A 14 -53.34 39.91 44.24
C LEU A 14 -52.19 40.78 43.71
N ILE A 15 -50.97 40.24 43.76
CA ILE A 15 -49.88 40.71 42.91
C ILE A 15 -50.35 40.41 41.49
N GLN A 16 -50.95 41.40 40.84
CA GLN A 16 -51.16 41.35 39.40
C GLN A 16 -49.76 41.25 38.78
N GLY A 17 -49.43 40.07 38.26
CA GLY A 17 -48.28 39.91 37.39
C GLY A 17 -48.41 40.92 36.26
N PHE A 18 -47.49 41.89 36.23
CA PHE A 18 -47.37 42.83 35.13
C PHE A 18 -47.03 42.03 33.88
N ASN A 19 -48.03 41.80 33.03
CA ASN A 19 -47.81 41.32 31.66
C ASN A 19 -47.21 42.48 30.85
N GLY A 20 -45.89 42.64 30.96
CA GLY A 20 -45.08 43.39 29.99
C GLY A 20 -45.25 42.81 28.59
N LEU A 21 -44.94 43.64 27.58
CA LEU A 21 -45.02 43.40 26.13
C LEU A 21 -45.46 41.98 25.70
N GLN A 22 -46.66 41.86 25.13
CA GLN A 22 -47.09 40.64 24.47
C GLN A 22 -46.91 40.80 22.96
N TRP A 23 -46.30 39.79 22.33
CA TRP A 23 -46.23 39.69 20.88
C TRP A 23 -47.63 39.83 20.27
N THR A 24 -47.73 40.53 19.13
CA THR A 24 -48.84 40.28 18.20
C THR A 24 -48.76 38.82 17.80
N SER A 25 -49.87 38.10 17.93
CA SER A 25 -50.04 36.67 17.65
C SER A 25 -49.72 36.23 16.20
N GLU A 26 -49.09 37.07 15.39
CA GLU A 26 -48.69 36.81 14.00
C GLU A 26 -47.21 36.45 13.84
N THR A 27 -46.34 36.66 14.84
CA THR A 27 -44.90 36.30 14.74
C THR A 27 -44.55 34.91 15.29
N GLN A 28 -45.54 34.05 15.55
CA GLN A 28 -45.27 32.63 15.76
C GLN A 28 -45.16 31.94 14.40
N THR A 29 -43.95 31.49 13.99
CA THR A 29 -43.72 30.10 13.50
C THR A 29 -42.37 29.81 12.86
N GLN A 30 -41.56 30.76 12.40
CA GLN A 30 -40.27 30.43 11.75
C GLN A 30 -39.07 30.64 12.69
N SER A 31 -38.72 29.58 13.43
CA SER A 31 -37.45 29.50 14.16
C SER A 31 -36.26 29.24 13.22
N VAL A 32 -36.52 28.76 12.00
CA VAL A 32 -35.51 28.45 10.99
C VAL A 32 -35.92 29.02 9.63
N MET A 33 -35.01 29.72 8.97
CA MET A 33 -35.14 30.21 7.60
C MET A 33 -34.07 29.56 6.71
N GLN A 34 -34.45 29.25 5.48
CA GLN A 34 -33.54 28.75 4.45
C GLN A 34 -33.48 29.76 3.31
N ALA A 35 -32.29 30.00 2.79
CA ALA A 35 -32.07 30.90 1.66
C ALA A 35 -30.97 30.36 0.76
N CYS A 36 -31.01 30.77 -0.51
CA CYS A 36 -29.97 30.44 -1.47
C CYS A 36 -28.94 31.56 -1.52
N ALA A 37 -27.68 31.21 -1.78
CA ALA A 37 -26.63 32.21 -1.94
C ALA A 37 -26.99 33.19 -3.06
N GLY A 38 -26.94 34.49 -2.77
CA GLY A 38 -27.37 35.58 -3.66
C GLY A 38 -28.77 36.12 -3.36
N ASP A 39 -29.59 35.41 -2.59
CA ASP A 39 -30.94 35.86 -2.24
C ASP A 39 -30.94 37.08 -1.32
N THR A 40 -32.13 37.65 -1.14
CA THR A 40 -32.43 38.60 -0.05
C THR A 40 -33.35 37.93 0.96
N ILE A 41 -32.94 37.94 2.23
CA ILE A 41 -33.73 37.43 3.36
C ILE A 41 -34.44 38.58 4.05
N THR A 42 -35.75 38.51 4.15
CA THR A 42 -36.54 39.42 4.96
C THR A 42 -36.81 38.79 6.32
N PHE A 43 -36.48 39.51 7.39
CA PHE A 43 -36.82 39.15 8.76
C PHE A 43 -38.08 39.93 9.17
N PRO A 44 -39.28 39.31 9.17
CA PRO A 44 -40.54 40.02 9.39
C PRO A 44 -40.85 40.14 10.89
N TRP A 45 -39.99 40.85 11.62
CA TRP A 45 -40.18 41.04 13.06
C TRP A 45 -41.14 42.20 13.34
N PHE A 46 -42.27 41.87 13.95
CA PHE A 46 -43.30 42.83 14.34
C PHE A 46 -43.49 42.86 15.86
N PHE A 47 -43.73 44.05 16.39
CA PHE A 47 -44.11 44.28 17.77
C PHE A 47 -45.14 45.41 17.86
N THR A 48 -45.83 45.50 18.99
CA THR A 48 -46.76 46.58 19.32
C THR A 48 -46.44 47.13 20.70
N LEU A 49 -46.61 48.44 20.86
CA LEU A 49 -46.45 49.12 22.13
C LEU A 49 -47.83 49.37 22.74
N LYS A 50 -47.95 49.24 24.06
CA LYS A 50 -49.15 49.58 24.83
C LYS A 50 -49.18 51.08 25.15
N ASP A 51 -50.33 51.56 25.58
CA ASP A 51 -50.49 52.93 26.07
C ASP A 51 -49.49 53.21 27.20
N ARG A 52 -48.65 54.25 27.02
CA ARG A 52 -47.53 54.71 27.89
C ARG A 52 -46.15 54.04 27.67
N GLU A 53 -46.05 53.02 26.84
CA GLU A 53 -44.76 52.45 26.47
C GLU A 53 -44.09 53.31 25.38
N GLN A 54 -42.81 53.62 25.57
CA GLN A 54 -41.99 54.34 24.59
C GLN A 54 -40.85 53.45 24.10
N LEU A 55 -40.68 53.36 22.79
CA LEU A 55 -39.54 52.68 22.19
C LEU A 55 -38.25 53.43 22.52
N GLU A 56 -37.28 52.72 23.08
CA GLU A 56 -35.96 53.28 23.36
C GLU A 56 -34.98 52.90 22.25
N VAL A 57 -34.82 51.60 22.00
CA VAL A 57 -33.89 51.08 20.99
C VAL A 57 -34.40 49.75 20.40
N ILE A 58 -34.15 49.55 19.12
CA ILE A 58 -34.18 48.22 18.48
C ILE A 58 -32.75 47.86 18.10
N ARG A 59 -32.32 46.66 18.46
CA ARG A 59 -30.99 46.15 18.17
C ARG A 59 -31.08 44.87 17.37
N TRP A 60 -30.27 44.77 16.32
CA TRP A 60 -30.11 43.55 15.54
C TRP A 60 -28.73 42.96 15.75
N LEU A 61 -28.70 41.69 16.08
CA LEU A 61 -27.52 40.93 16.46
C LEU A 61 -27.37 39.72 15.54
N TYR A 62 -26.13 39.34 15.25
CA TYR A 62 -25.78 38.14 14.51
C TYR A 62 -24.77 37.30 15.29
N ALA A 63 -25.05 36.00 15.43
CA ALA A 63 -24.11 35.03 15.97
C ALA A 63 -23.81 33.96 14.91
N PRO A 64 -22.54 33.78 14.50
CA PRO A 64 -22.18 32.72 13.58
C PRO A 64 -22.41 31.34 14.20
N PRO A 65 -22.49 30.27 13.37
CA PRO A 65 -22.80 28.93 13.86
C PRO A 65 -21.75 28.48 14.89
N GLY A 66 -22.21 28.06 16.08
CA GLY A 66 -21.34 27.63 17.17
C GLY A 66 -20.72 28.77 18.01
N SER A 67 -21.08 30.03 17.78
CA SER A 67 -20.71 31.15 18.66
C SER A 67 -21.85 31.52 19.61
N ASP A 68 -21.51 31.68 20.89
CA ASP A 68 -22.42 32.20 21.93
C ASP A 68 -22.33 33.73 22.09
N ALA A 69 -21.39 34.37 21.38
CA ALA A 69 -21.17 35.81 21.44
C ALA A 69 -21.78 36.49 20.20
N PRO A 70 -22.98 37.09 20.30
CA PRO A 70 -23.57 37.84 19.21
C PRO A 70 -22.83 39.15 18.94
N VAL A 71 -22.71 39.50 17.65
CA VAL A 71 -22.12 40.75 17.16
C VAL A 71 -23.24 41.71 16.73
N LEU A 72 -23.05 43.00 17.00
CA LEU A 72 -23.99 44.03 16.58
C LEU A 72 -23.99 44.19 15.05
N MET A 73 -25.18 44.13 14.46
CA MET A 73 -25.39 44.44 13.03
C MET A 73 -25.87 45.86 12.81
N ALA A 74 -26.87 46.28 13.60
CA ALA A 74 -27.44 47.62 13.53
C ALA A 74 -28.18 47.98 14.83
N ASP A 75 -28.37 49.28 15.05
CA ASP A 75 -29.24 49.83 16.08
C ASP A 75 -30.21 50.86 15.46
N MET A 76 -31.43 50.94 16.01
CA MET A 76 -32.41 51.98 15.74
C MET A 76 -32.64 52.78 17.01
N VAL A 77 -32.24 54.05 17.01
CA VAL A 77 -32.39 54.94 18.18
C VAL A 77 -33.11 56.20 17.73
N SER A 78 -34.17 56.56 18.45
CA SER A 78 -35.00 57.75 18.16
C SER A 78 -35.47 57.83 16.69
N GLY A 79 -35.80 56.67 16.10
CA GLY A 79 -36.27 56.57 14.71
C GLY A 79 -35.18 56.64 13.64
N THR A 80 -33.91 56.68 14.02
CA THR A 80 -32.77 56.66 13.08
C THR A 80 -32.12 55.27 13.08
N PHE A 81 -32.11 54.62 11.91
CA PHE A 81 -31.45 53.34 11.69
C PHE A 81 -29.96 53.51 11.38
N MET A 82 -29.11 52.78 12.10
CA MET A 82 -27.65 52.83 11.97
C MET A 82 -27.11 51.40 11.85
N ALA A 83 -26.77 50.99 10.63
CA ALA A 83 -26.05 49.74 10.39
C ALA A 83 -24.56 49.91 10.65
N VAL A 84 -23.93 48.88 11.22
CA VAL A 84 -22.47 48.80 11.33
C VAL A 84 -21.86 48.77 9.92
N PRO A 85 -20.74 49.46 9.65
CA PRO A 85 -20.17 49.56 8.30
C PRO A 85 -19.95 48.23 7.58
N LEU A 86 -19.68 47.14 8.32
CA LEU A 86 -19.53 45.79 7.78
C LEU A 86 -20.79 45.28 7.05
N TYR A 87 -21.97 45.71 7.50
CA TYR A 87 -23.27 45.33 6.95
C TYR A 87 -23.91 46.44 6.10
N ALA A 88 -23.23 47.59 5.98
CA ALA A 88 -23.73 48.72 5.20
C ALA A 88 -23.88 48.34 3.73
N GLY A 89 -25.04 48.66 3.15
CA GLY A 89 -25.36 48.34 1.75
C GLY A 89 -25.93 46.94 1.52
N ARG A 90 -25.86 46.02 2.50
CA ARG A 90 -26.56 44.72 2.43
C ARG A 90 -27.68 44.59 3.45
N PHE A 91 -27.59 45.26 4.60
CA PHE A 91 -28.57 45.20 5.68
C PHE A 91 -29.40 46.50 5.74
N SER A 92 -30.70 46.41 5.47
CA SER A 92 -31.59 47.57 5.33
C SER A 92 -32.84 47.44 6.19
N TYR A 93 -33.24 48.57 6.78
CA TYR A 93 -34.48 48.69 7.53
C TYR A 93 -35.71 48.77 6.61
N LEU A 94 -36.80 48.13 7.02
CA LEU A 94 -38.10 48.19 6.36
C LEU A 94 -39.13 48.96 7.19
N ASP A 95 -39.81 48.28 8.12
CA ASP A 95 -40.85 48.84 8.98
C ASP A 95 -40.85 48.14 10.35
N LYS A 96 -41.22 48.87 11.41
CA LYS A 96 -41.18 48.43 12.82
C LYS A 96 -39.82 47.86 13.22
N ALA A 97 -39.65 46.53 13.27
CA ALA A 97 -38.37 45.87 13.51
C ALA A 97 -37.90 44.98 12.33
N SER A 98 -38.63 45.02 11.21
CA SER A 98 -38.32 44.23 10.03
C SER A 98 -37.13 44.79 9.26
N VAL A 99 -36.29 43.88 8.77
CA VAL A 99 -35.04 44.18 8.09
C VAL A 99 -34.82 43.20 6.95
N ASP A 100 -34.12 43.66 5.92
CA ASP A 100 -33.62 42.83 4.82
C ASP A 100 -32.12 42.63 4.91
N LEU A 101 -31.66 41.43 4.60
CA LEU A 101 -30.27 41.11 4.33
C LEU A 101 -30.14 40.63 2.88
N SER A 102 -29.54 41.44 2.03
CA SER A 102 -29.37 41.16 0.60
C SER A 102 -28.04 40.50 0.24
N GLN A 103 -28.01 39.79 -0.88
CA GLN A 103 -26.84 39.08 -1.42
C GLN A 103 -26.20 38.15 -0.38
N VAL A 104 -27.02 37.29 0.23
CA VAL A 104 -26.55 36.39 1.29
C VAL A 104 -25.53 35.38 0.78
N THR A 105 -24.59 35.03 1.63
CA THR A 105 -23.50 34.11 1.35
C THR A 105 -23.49 32.99 2.39
N LEU A 106 -22.66 31.94 2.19
CA LEU A 106 -22.51 30.88 3.19
C LEU A 106 -22.15 31.41 4.59
N GLY A 107 -21.34 32.48 4.64
CA GLY A 107 -20.92 33.13 5.88
C GLY A 107 -22.05 33.86 6.60
N ASP A 108 -23.19 34.09 5.96
CA ASP A 108 -24.36 34.71 6.57
C ASP A 108 -25.26 33.67 7.28
N SER A 109 -24.91 32.37 7.24
CA SER A 109 -25.59 31.35 8.05
C SER A 109 -25.32 31.61 9.53
N GLY A 110 -26.31 31.41 10.40
CA GLY A 110 -26.18 31.65 11.83
C GLY A 110 -27.48 32.14 12.47
N ASN A 111 -27.38 32.62 13.71
CA ASN A 111 -28.53 33.08 14.47
C ASN A 111 -28.63 34.60 14.41
N TYR A 112 -29.80 35.10 14.04
CA TYR A 112 -30.12 36.51 14.00
C TYR A 112 -31.10 36.83 15.11
N THR A 113 -30.72 37.74 16.00
CA THR A 113 -31.51 38.12 17.16
C THR A 113 -31.88 39.58 17.08
N MET A 114 -33.18 39.85 17.13
CA MET A 114 -33.70 41.20 17.31
C MET A 114 -34.01 41.41 18.79
N VAL A 115 -33.61 42.55 19.35
CA VAL A 115 -33.90 42.96 20.72
C VAL A 115 -34.62 44.32 20.69
N VAL A 116 -35.84 44.39 21.23
CA VAL A 116 -36.55 45.66 21.43
C VAL A 116 -36.46 46.03 22.91
N SER A 117 -35.97 47.22 23.21
CA SER A 117 -36.01 47.81 24.54
C SER A 117 -36.99 48.97 24.58
N ILE A 118 -37.81 48.99 25.63
CA ILE A 118 -38.84 50.01 25.85
C ILE A 118 -38.75 50.58 27.26
N HIS A 119 -39.25 51.80 27.41
CA HIS A 119 -39.45 52.45 28.69
C HIS A 119 -40.95 52.61 28.97
N ASN A 120 -41.42 52.17 30.14
CA ASN A 120 -42.83 52.25 30.54
C ASN A 120 -43.06 53.26 31.68
N GLY A 121 -42.36 54.40 31.64
CA GLY A 121 -42.48 55.48 32.64
C GLY A 121 -41.68 55.26 33.94
N ASP A 122 -41.68 54.04 34.48
CA ASP A 122 -41.03 53.71 35.77
C ASP A 122 -39.87 52.70 35.64
N ALA A 123 -39.81 51.94 34.53
CA ALA A 123 -38.81 50.89 34.33
C ALA A 123 -38.53 50.63 32.84
N PHE A 124 -37.34 50.09 32.58
CA PHE A 124 -36.95 49.54 31.28
C PHE A 124 -37.33 48.07 31.19
N SER A 125 -37.80 47.65 30.02
CA SER A 125 -38.01 46.23 29.72
C SER A 125 -37.56 45.93 28.30
N SER A 126 -37.08 44.71 28.08
CA SER A 126 -36.61 44.28 26.76
C SER A 126 -37.18 42.93 26.38
N ILE A 127 -37.52 42.77 25.11
CA ILE A 127 -37.89 41.48 24.50
C ILE A 127 -36.89 41.15 23.39
N HIS A 128 -36.72 39.85 23.12
CA HIS A 128 -35.87 39.41 22.01
C HIS A 128 -36.49 38.23 21.25
N HIS A 129 -36.14 38.10 19.99
CA HIS A 129 -36.51 36.97 19.13
C HIS A 129 -35.33 36.60 18.25
N THR A 130 -35.01 35.30 18.23
CA THR A 130 -33.94 34.72 17.43
C THR A 130 -34.50 33.85 16.32
N VAL A 131 -33.93 33.99 15.12
CA VAL A 131 -34.17 33.11 13.97
C VAL A 131 -32.84 32.52 13.52
N SER A 132 -32.80 31.21 13.27
CA SER A 132 -31.64 30.55 12.67
C SER A 132 -31.75 30.58 11.15
N VAL A 133 -30.72 31.06 10.47
CA VAL A 133 -30.65 31.11 9.00
C VAL A 133 -29.62 30.10 8.51
N THR A 134 -30.01 29.29 7.53
CA THR A 134 -29.10 28.40 6.80
C THR A 134 -29.06 28.83 5.33
N VAL A 135 -27.89 29.27 4.88
CA VAL A 135 -27.66 29.62 3.48
C VAL A 135 -27.09 28.40 2.74
N THR A 136 -27.69 28.07 1.59
CA THR A 136 -27.31 26.95 0.75
C THR A 136 -26.70 27.45 -0.56
N VAL A 137 -25.66 26.78 -1.05
CA VAL A 137 -25.08 27.06 -2.38
C VAL A 137 -25.56 25.99 -3.35
N PRO A 138 -26.15 26.36 -4.49
CA PRO A 138 -26.56 25.39 -5.49
C PRO A 138 -25.36 24.68 -6.11
N SER A 139 -25.61 23.48 -6.64
CA SER A 139 -24.66 22.81 -7.52
C SER A 139 -24.45 23.65 -8.79
N SER A 140 -23.29 23.54 -9.43
CA SER A 140 -23.03 24.29 -10.67
C SER A 140 -22.17 23.52 -11.65
N SER A 141 -22.48 23.74 -12.93
CA SER A 141 -21.83 23.18 -14.10
C SER A 141 -21.90 24.20 -15.22
N GLY A 142 -20.93 24.16 -16.15
CA GLY A 142 -21.02 24.94 -17.39
C GLY A 142 -21.98 24.34 -18.43
N GLU A 143 -22.41 23.09 -18.21
CA GLU A 143 -23.19 22.29 -19.16
C GLU A 143 -24.26 21.44 -18.44
N SER A 144 -25.23 20.92 -19.21
CA SER A 144 -26.22 19.96 -18.72
C SER A 144 -25.57 18.67 -18.21
N LEU A 145 -26.28 17.92 -17.37
CA LEU A 145 -25.83 16.58 -17.02
C LEU A 145 -25.78 15.70 -18.27
N THR A 146 -24.75 14.86 -18.36
CA THR A 146 -24.57 13.86 -19.42
C THR A 146 -24.25 12.52 -18.80
N VAL A 147 -24.74 11.43 -19.36
CA VAL A 147 -24.35 10.08 -18.92
C VAL A 147 -23.70 9.36 -20.08
N MET A 148 -22.59 8.68 -19.81
CA MET A 148 -21.91 7.82 -20.78
C MET A 148 -21.43 6.53 -20.12
N GLN A 149 -21.35 5.45 -20.91
CA GLN A 149 -20.63 4.25 -20.52
C GLN A 149 -19.15 4.47 -20.81
N ALA A 150 -18.28 4.14 -19.86
CA ALA A 150 -16.84 4.17 -20.08
C ALA A 150 -16.41 3.10 -21.09
N ASP A 151 -15.47 3.45 -21.97
CA ASP A 151 -14.96 2.53 -23.01
C ASP A 151 -14.14 1.37 -22.42
N GLN A 152 -13.57 1.57 -21.24
CA GLN A 152 -12.74 0.56 -20.56
C GLN A 152 -13.39 0.12 -19.26
N ALA A 153 -13.28 -1.18 -18.99
CA ALA A 153 -13.69 -1.73 -17.71
C ALA A 153 -12.67 -1.36 -16.62
N VAL A 154 -13.16 -1.17 -15.41
CA VAL A 154 -12.37 -0.72 -14.25
C VAL A 154 -12.42 -1.75 -13.14
N TYR A 155 -11.34 -1.83 -12.36
CA TYR A 155 -11.28 -2.70 -11.20
C TYR A 155 -11.86 -2.01 -9.96
N ASP A 156 -12.67 -2.74 -9.21
CA ASP A 156 -13.06 -2.33 -7.86
C ASP A 156 -11.90 -2.56 -6.86
N SER A 157 -12.10 -2.16 -5.61
CA SER A 157 -11.13 -2.37 -4.54
C SER A 157 -10.86 -3.86 -4.20
N ALA A 158 -11.74 -4.76 -4.62
CA ALA A 158 -11.60 -6.20 -4.41
C ALA A 158 -10.93 -6.91 -5.61
N GLY A 159 -10.60 -6.18 -6.69
CA GLY A 159 -10.01 -6.72 -7.90
C GLY A 159 -11.01 -7.34 -8.87
N ASN A 160 -12.31 -7.09 -8.71
CA ASN A 160 -13.34 -7.46 -9.68
C ASN A 160 -13.44 -6.41 -10.77
N LEU A 161 -13.68 -6.87 -11.99
CA LEU A 161 -13.77 -6.01 -13.16
C LEU A 161 -15.23 -5.61 -13.43
N HIS A 162 -15.48 -4.32 -13.60
CA HIS A 162 -16.81 -3.74 -13.79
C HIS A 162 -16.87 -2.82 -15.00
N VAL A 163 -18.05 -2.75 -15.62
CA VAL A 163 -18.39 -1.65 -16.52
C VAL A 163 -18.77 -0.46 -15.67
N GLN A 164 -18.27 0.73 -16.03
CA GLN A 164 -18.52 1.96 -15.32
C GLN A 164 -19.40 2.89 -16.16
N LEU A 165 -20.40 3.51 -15.52
CA LEU A 165 -21.11 4.66 -16.06
C LEU A 165 -20.58 5.93 -15.41
N VAL A 166 -20.50 7.00 -16.20
CA VAL A 166 -20.00 8.31 -15.78
C VAL A 166 -21.09 9.33 -16.00
N CYS A 167 -21.41 10.10 -14.97
CA CYS A 167 -22.45 11.14 -14.98
C CYS A 167 -21.87 12.51 -14.66
N GLY A 168 -22.13 13.45 -15.58
CA GLY A 168 -21.88 14.88 -15.46
C GLY A 168 -20.42 15.28 -15.31
N GLN A 169 -20.19 16.59 -15.22
CA GLN A 169 -18.92 17.18 -14.82
C GLN A 169 -19.22 18.45 -14.03
N LEU A 170 -19.56 18.29 -12.75
CA LEU A 170 -19.91 19.42 -11.90
C LEU A 170 -18.65 20.20 -11.52
N THR A 171 -18.70 21.51 -11.70
CA THR A 171 -17.67 22.44 -11.18
C THR A 171 -17.79 22.62 -9.66
N SER A 172 -19.01 22.53 -9.12
CA SER A 172 -19.27 22.49 -7.69
C SER A 172 -20.48 21.60 -7.38
N ARG A 173 -20.38 20.81 -6.32
CA ARG A 173 -21.49 19.98 -5.80
C ARG A 173 -22.47 20.79 -4.95
N GLY A 174 -22.28 22.09 -4.82
CA GLY A 174 -23.04 22.93 -3.91
C GLY A 174 -22.64 22.70 -2.45
N GLN A 175 -23.32 23.39 -1.54
CA GLN A 175 -23.12 23.28 -0.11
C GLN A 175 -24.49 23.24 0.59
N PRO A 176 -24.88 22.10 1.21
CA PRO A 176 -24.09 20.87 1.36
C PRO A 176 -23.83 20.16 0.02
N PRO A 177 -22.72 19.41 -0.11
CA PRO A 177 -22.39 18.71 -1.34
C PRO A 177 -23.43 17.63 -1.63
N VAL A 178 -23.92 17.59 -2.87
CA VAL A 178 -24.88 16.58 -3.32
C VAL A 178 -24.20 15.46 -4.10
N ASP A 179 -24.76 14.26 -3.98
CA ASP A 179 -24.50 13.13 -4.87
C ASP A 179 -25.67 13.00 -5.86
N VAL A 180 -25.44 12.40 -7.02
CA VAL A 180 -26.51 12.10 -7.99
C VAL A 180 -27.28 10.84 -7.58
N ILE A 181 -28.53 10.78 -8.00
CA ILE A 181 -29.33 9.58 -7.93
C ILE A 181 -29.23 8.87 -9.28
N TRP A 182 -28.72 7.64 -9.26
CA TRP A 182 -28.74 6.77 -10.43
C TRP A 182 -30.04 5.97 -10.45
N THR A 183 -30.68 5.84 -11.60
CA THR A 183 -31.84 4.96 -11.78
C THR A 183 -31.50 3.85 -12.76
N THR A 184 -31.73 2.60 -12.36
CA THR A 184 -31.52 1.43 -13.20
C THR A 184 -32.67 1.24 -14.21
N PRO A 185 -32.53 0.37 -15.23
CA PRO A 185 -33.61 0.05 -16.16
C PRO A 185 -34.86 -0.53 -15.48
N THR A 186 -34.74 -1.05 -14.26
CA THR A 186 -35.87 -1.56 -13.45
C THR A 186 -36.52 -0.49 -12.58
N GLY A 187 -36.04 0.76 -12.64
CA GLY A 187 -36.50 1.87 -11.80
C GLY A 187 -35.93 1.87 -10.38
N THR A 188 -34.86 1.11 -10.13
CA THR A 188 -34.22 1.07 -8.80
C THR A 188 -33.26 2.24 -8.66
N GLU A 189 -33.37 2.99 -7.57
CA GLU A 189 -32.45 4.09 -7.27
C GLU A 189 -31.18 3.59 -6.58
N MET A 190 -30.03 4.11 -6.98
CA MET A 190 -28.70 3.76 -6.48
C MET A 190 -27.86 5.01 -6.22
N ALA A 191 -26.95 4.92 -5.25
CA ALA A 191 -25.94 5.94 -5.01
C ALA A 191 -24.73 5.74 -5.94
N SER A 192 -23.95 6.80 -6.13
CA SER A 192 -22.69 6.70 -6.87
C SER A 192 -21.71 5.77 -6.16
N SER A 193 -20.99 4.96 -6.93
CA SER A 193 -19.89 4.14 -6.41
C SER A 193 -18.65 4.97 -6.07
N ASN A 194 -18.41 6.04 -6.83
CA ASN A 194 -17.30 6.96 -6.61
C ASN A 194 -17.62 8.36 -7.17
N TYR A 195 -16.88 9.37 -6.74
CA TYR A 195 -16.86 10.70 -7.34
C TYR A 195 -15.41 11.14 -7.54
N GLU A 196 -15.02 11.39 -8.79
CA GLU A 196 -13.65 11.72 -9.16
C GLU A 196 -13.64 12.68 -10.35
N ASN A 197 -12.76 13.68 -10.32
CA ASN A 197 -12.56 14.67 -11.38
C ASN A 197 -13.85 15.40 -11.84
N GLY A 198 -14.77 15.68 -10.91
CA GLY A 198 -16.01 16.40 -11.23
C GLY A 198 -17.17 15.49 -11.63
N SER A 199 -16.92 14.20 -11.85
CA SER A 199 -17.91 13.24 -12.37
C SER A 199 -18.30 12.21 -11.32
N PHE A 200 -19.56 11.79 -11.39
CA PHE A 200 -20.10 10.70 -10.59
C PHE A 200 -19.98 9.39 -11.34
N HIS A 201 -19.58 8.34 -10.65
CA HIS A 201 -19.31 7.04 -11.24
C HIS A 201 -20.22 5.98 -10.65
N LEU A 202 -20.76 5.11 -11.50
CA LEU A 202 -21.53 3.93 -11.09
C LEU A 202 -20.89 2.67 -11.67
N LEU A 203 -20.48 1.74 -10.80
CA LEU A 203 -20.03 0.41 -11.21
C LEU A 203 -21.26 -0.49 -11.40
N LEU A 204 -21.36 -1.12 -12.56
CA LEU A 204 -22.45 -2.04 -12.87
C LEU A 204 -22.12 -3.45 -12.39
N ASP A 205 -23.10 -4.09 -11.75
CA ASP A 205 -22.99 -5.49 -11.33
C ASP A 205 -22.80 -6.44 -12.52
N THR A 206 -22.04 -7.50 -12.30
CA THR A 206 -21.89 -8.60 -13.27
C THR A 206 -22.83 -9.77 -12.92
N PRO A 207 -23.68 -10.27 -13.83
CA PRO A 207 -23.78 -9.89 -15.24
C PRO A 207 -24.49 -8.55 -15.47
N VAL A 208 -23.92 -7.73 -16.36
CA VAL A 208 -24.48 -6.41 -16.69
C VAL A 208 -25.89 -6.56 -17.26
N LYS A 209 -26.82 -5.80 -16.68
CA LYS A 209 -28.20 -5.67 -17.18
C LYS A 209 -28.24 -4.56 -18.21
N GLY A 210 -28.68 -4.87 -19.42
CA GLY A 210 -28.89 -3.86 -20.46
C GLY A 210 -30.17 -3.06 -20.22
N GLY A 211 -30.25 -1.90 -20.87
CA GLY A 211 -31.40 -0.99 -20.81
C GLY A 211 -30.98 0.45 -20.48
N ASN A 212 -31.98 1.29 -20.24
CA ASN A 212 -31.76 2.71 -19.98
C ASN A 212 -31.39 2.95 -18.52
N TYR A 213 -30.19 3.49 -18.29
CA TYR A 213 -29.75 4.00 -17.00
C TYR A 213 -29.79 5.52 -17.03
N SER A 214 -30.14 6.15 -15.92
CA SER A 214 -30.16 7.60 -15.82
C SER A 214 -29.49 8.10 -14.56
N CYS A 215 -29.06 9.37 -14.60
CA CYS A 215 -28.62 10.11 -13.43
C CYS A 215 -29.33 11.46 -13.37
N ARG A 216 -29.61 11.92 -12.15
CA ARG A 216 -30.15 13.26 -11.88
C ARG A 216 -29.69 13.77 -10.53
N LEU A 217 -29.72 15.09 -10.33
CA LEU A 217 -29.58 15.66 -9.00
C LEU A 217 -30.79 15.28 -8.12
N PRO A 218 -30.61 15.05 -6.80
CA PRO A 218 -31.72 14.74 -5.91
C PRO A 218 -32.69 15.92 -5.84
N PRO A 219 -33.97 15.78 -6.23
CA PRO A 219 -34.88 16.92 -6.39
C PRO A 219 -35.25 17.61 -5.08
N ARG A 220 -35.03 16.94 -3.94
CA ARG A 220 -35.33 17.45 -2.60
C ARG A 220 -34.08 17.86 -1.81
N SER A 221 -32.89 17.81 -2.41
CA SER A 221 -31.70 18.30 -1.71
C SER A 221 -31.74 19.83 -1.62
N PRO A 222 -31.24 20.43 -0.53
CA PRO A 222 -31.17 21.89 -0.42
C PRO A 222 -30.47 22.54 -1.62
N SER A 223 -29.34 21.97 -2.06
CA SER A 223 -28.53 22.54 -3.15
C SER A 223 -29.26 22.46 -4.50
N THR A 224 -30.06 21.42 -4.74
CA THR A 224 -30.91 21.34 -5.95
C THR A 224 -32.07 22.33 -5.89
N LEU A 225 -32.68 22.53 -4.72
CA LEU A 225 -33.79 23.49 -4.54
C LEU A 225 -33.35 24.95 -4.78
N CYS A 226 -32.05 25.23 -4.66
CA CYS A 226 -31.46 26.54 -4.95
C CYS A 226 -31.11 26.75 -6.42
N LEU A 227 -31.34 25.77 -7.30
CA LEU A 227 -31.21 25.96 -8.74
C LEU A 227 -32.42 26.71 -9.30
N PRO A 228 -32.24 27.58 -10.31
CA PRO A 228 -33.34 28.15 -11.06
C PRO A 228 -34.24 27.05 -11.65
N GLY A 229 -35.56 27.26 -11.69
CA GLY A 229 -36.50 26.25 -12.16
C GLY A 229 -36.33 25.82 -13.64
N ASN A 230 -35.56 26.58 -14.42
CA ASN A 230 -35.21 26.28 -15.82
C ASN A 230 -33.73 25.89 -16.00
N ASP A 231 -33.03 25.57 -14.92
CA ASP A 231 -31.63 25.17 -14.98
C ASP A 231 -31.48 23.78 -15.63
N SER A 232 -30.56 23.67 -16.59
CA SER A 232 -30.28 22.42 -17.30
C SER A 232 -29.80 21.27 -16.41
N LEU A 233 -29.28 21.57 -15.21
CA LEU A 233 -28.87 20.56 -14.23
C LEU A 233 -30.06 19.84 -13.56
N LEU A 234 -31.28 20.38 -13.70
CA LEU A 234 -32.50 19.73 -13.24
C LEU A 234 -32.99 18.64 -14.20
N GLU A 235 -32.47 18.60 -15.43
CA GLU A 235 -32.82 17.58 -16.41
C GLU A 235 -32.19 16.22 -16.06
N GLU A 236 -32.96 15.15 -16.30
CA GLU A 236 -32.48 13.78 -16.12
C GLU A 236 -31.70 13.34 -17.36
N ALA A 237 -30.43 12.99 -17.15
CA ALA A 237 -29.56 12.50 -18.22
C ALA A 237 -29.59 10.98 -18.24
N ALA A 238 -29.60 10.38 -19.45
CA ALA A 238 -29.76 8.93 -19.59
C ALA A 238 -28.83 8.35 -20.67
N VAL A 239 -28.49 7.08 -20.50
CA VAL A 239 -27.68 6.28 -21.43
C VAL A 239 -28.31 4.90 -21.59
N GLU A 240 -28.43 4.44 -22.84
CA GLU A 240 -28.81 3.06 -23.13
C GLU A 240 -27.57 2.16 -23.10
N VAL A 241 -27.55 1.21 -22.18
CA VAL A 241 -26.47 0.22 -22.05
C VAL A 241 -26.87 -1.04 -22.81
N ASP A 242 -26.11 -1.37 -23.85
CA ASP A 242 -26.22 -2.65 -24.54
C ASP A 242 -25.50 -3.74 -23.72
N ALA A 243 -26.25 -4.77 -23.29
CA ALA A 243 -25.71 -5.84 -22.45
C ALA A 243 -24.63 -6.69 -23.14
N VAL A 244 -24.68 -6.83 -24.47
CA VAL A 244 -23.69 -7.57 -25.26
C VAL A 244 -22.42 -6.75 -25.37
N ASN A 245 -22.54 -5.46 -25.69
CA ASN A 245 -21.40 -4.55 -25.76
C ASN A 245 -20.71 -4.42 -24.39
N ALA A 246 -21.47 -4.26 -23.31
CA ALA A 246 -20.94 -4.23 -21.96
C ALA A 246 -20.19 -5.52 -21.57
N ARG A 247 -20.71 -6.69 -21.97
CA ARG A 247 -20.01 -7.97 -21.78
C ARG A 247 -18.77 -8.08 -22.66
N LEU A 248 -18.79 -7.52 -23.86
CA LEU A 248 -17.61 -7.46 -24.73
C LEU A 248 -16.50 -6.64 -24.09
N THR A 249 -16.79 -5.45 -23.55
CA THR A 249 -15.81 -4.62 -22.81
C THR A 249 -15.15 -5.39 -21.68
N LEU A 250 -15.93 -6.15 -20.90
CA LEU A 250 -15.39 -6.99 -19.81
C LEU A 250 -14.51 -8.13 -20.33
N LEU A 251 -14.94 -8.79 -21.41
CA LEU A 251 -14.17 -9.89 -22.02
C LEU A 251 -12.87 -9.40 -22.65
N GLU A 252 -12.87 -8.25 -23.33
CA GLU A 252 -11.69 -7.65 -23.94
C GLU A 252 -10.64 -7.28 -22.88
N ALA A 253 -11.06 -6.68 -21.76
CA ALA A 253 -10.18 -6.39 -20.64
C ALA A 253 -9.62 -7.66 -19.99
N LYS A 254 -10.44 -8.72 -19.81
CA LYS A 254 -9.95 -9.99 -19.29
C LYS A 254 -9.00 -10.70 -20.25
N GLU A 255 -9.22 -10.60 -21.56
CA GLU A 255 -8.33 -11.14 -22.58
C GLU A 255 -6.97 -10.43 -22.56
N GLN A 256 -6.94 -9.10 -22.41
CA GLN A 256 -5.70 -8.35 -22.29
C GLN A 256 -4.89 -8.81 -21.06
N GLU A 257 -5.55 -9.01 -19.91
CA GLU A 257 -4.91 -9.55 -18.70
C GLU A 257 -4.31 -10.94 -18.94
N LEU A 258 -5.08 -11.85 -19.55
CA LEU A 258 -4.63 -13.21 -19.90
C LEU A 258 -3.47 -13.21 -20.89
N ARG A 259 -3.47 -12.28 -21.87
CA ARG A 259 -2.38 -12.14 -22.84
C ARG A 259 -1.10 -11.66 -22.16
N GLU A 260 -1.20 -10.72 -21.23
CA GLU A 260 -0.04 -10.23 -20.49
C GLU A 260 0.55 -11.29 -19.55
N GLN A 261 -0.31 -12.03 -18.85
CA GLN A 261 0.11 -13.19 -18.05
C GLN A 261 0.81 -14.26 -18.90
N ASN A 262 0.26 -14.58 -20.08
CA ASN A 262 0.88 -15.53 -21.00
C ASN A 262 2.24 -15.05 -21.51
N ARG A 263 2.41 -13.76 -21.80
CA ARG A 263 3.72 -13.19 -22.19
C ARG A 263 4.73 -13.36 -21.07
N ASN A 264 4.35 -13.06 -19.84
CA ASN A 264 5.22 -13.20 -18.68
C ASN A 264 5.64 -14.66 -18.47
N LEU A 265 4.68 -15.59 -18.47
CA LEU A 265 4.96 -17.04 -18.38
C LEU A 265 5.84 -17.53 -19.52
N THR A 266 5.66 -17.03 -20.74
CA THR A 266 6.50 -17.40 -21.89
C THR A 266 7.93 -16.92 -21.71
N ALA A 267 8.13 -15.71 -21.20
CA ALA A 267 9.45 -15.17 -20.89
C ALA A 267 10.15 -15.95 -19.77
N GLU A 268 9.42 -16.29 -18.71
CA GLU A 268 9.94 -17.11 -17.61
C GLU A 268 10.30 -18.52 -18.07
N ASN A 269 9.45 -19.16 -18.88
CA ASN A 269 9.74 -20.47 -19.47
C ASN A 269 11.00 -20.44 -20.37
N HIS A 270 11.18 -19.38 -21.16
CA HIS A 270 12.39 -19.21 -21.96
C HIS A 270 13.63 -19.10 -21.06
N ARG A 271 13.57 -18.28 -20.01
CA ARG A 271 14.67 -18.13 -19.04
C ARG A 271 15.02 -19.46 -18.35
N LEU A 272 14.02 -20.19 -17.86
CA LEU A 272 14.24 -21.49 -17.23
C LEU A 272 14.86 -22.51 -18.19
N LYS A 273 14.47 -22.47 -19.47
CA LYS A 273 15.05 -23.33 -20.50
C LYS A 273 16.53 -23.01 -20.74
N ASP A 274 16.90 -21.74 -20.75
CA ASP A 274 18.30 -21.32 -20.88
C ASP A 274 19.12 -21.78 -19.66
N ASP A 275 18.59 -21.60 -18.44
CA ASP A 275 19.24 -22.07 -17.21
C ASP A 275 19.47 -23.60 -17.25
N ILE A 276 18.49 -24.39 -17.69
CA ILE A 276 18.64 -25.85 -17.85
C ILE A 276 19.76 -26.19 -18.84
N LEU A 277 19.85 -25.49 -19.97
CA LEU A 277 20.91 -25.72 -20.96
C LEU A 277 22.30 -25.41 -20.38
N THR A 278 22.43 -24.37 -19.56
CA THR A 278 23.70 -24.06 -18.89
C THR A 278 24.11 -25.15 -17.90
N LEU A 279 23.17 -25.66 -17.12
CA LEU A 279 23.41 -26.73 -16.16
C LEU A 279 23.80 -28.05 -16.84
N GLN A 280 23.10 -28.43 -17.92
CA GLN A 280 23.42 -29.65 -18.67
C GLN A 280 24.83 -29.60 -19.28
N ASN A 281 25.27 -28.44 -19.76
CA ASN A 281 26.62 -28.29 -20.30
C ASN A 281 27.71 -28.35 -19.21
N SER A 282 27.38 -28.04 -17.95
CA SER A 282 28.33 -28.13 -16.82
C SER A 282 28.58 -29.56 -16.33
N ASP A 283 27.67 -30.50 -16.63
CA ASP A 283 27.77 -31.91 -16.24
C ASP A 283 28.67 -32.74 -17.20
N GLY A 284 29.12 -32.14 -18.32
CA GLY A 284 30.03 -32.75 -19.30
C GLY A 284 31.49 -32.85 -18.84
N THR A 285 31.89 -32.07 -17.83
CA THR A 285 33.17 -32.25 -17.12
C THR A 285 32.98 -33.23 -15.97
N SER A 286 32.84 -34.52 -16.29
CA SER A 286 32.91 -35.58 -15.29
C SER A 286 34.25 -35.45 -14.56
N LEU A 287 34.20 -35.04 -13.29
CA LEU A 287 35.36 -34.84 -12.42
C LEU A 287 36.03 -36.21 -12.22
N MET A 288 37.01 -36.54 -13.06
CA MET A 288 37.77 -37.79 -12.94
C MET A 288 38.49 -37.78 -11.57
N HIS A 289 37.97 -38.53 -10.62
CA HIS A 289 38.62 -38.74 -9.33
C HIS A 289 39.72 -39.78 -9.52
N VAL A 290 40.97 -39.33 -9.45
CA VAL A 290 42.15 -40.20 -9.52
C VAL A 290 42.82 -40.17 -8.16
N THR A 291 42.77 -41.29 -7.45
CA THR A 291 43.40 -41.45 -6.13
C THR A 291 43.81 -42.91 -5.96
N PHE A 292 45.02 -43.14 -5.46
CA PHE A 292 45.44 -44.47 -5.03
C PHE A 292 46.21 -44.46 -3.73
N GLN A 293 46.17 -45.59 -3.04
CA GLN A 293 47.02 -45.91 -1.89
C GLN A 293 47.42 -47.38 -1.96
N ALA A 294 48.72 -47.65 -1.89
CA ALA A 294 49.28 -48.99 -1.97
C ALA A 294 50.29 -49.25 -0.85
N GLY A 295 50.30 -50.48 -0.35
CA GLY A 295 51.14 -51.02 0.71
C GLY A 295 51.92 -52.25 0.24
N LEU A 296 52.79 -52.78 1.11
CA LEU A 296 53.43 -54.07 0.89
C LEU A 296 52.60 -55.19 1.54
N ALA A 297 52.51 -56.36 0.91
CA ALA A 297 51.76 -57.50 1.49
C ALA A 297 52.40 -58.10 2.75
N ARG A 298 53.72 -57.99 2.87
CA ARG A 298 54.53 -58.51 3.97
C ARG A 298 55.86 -57.79 4.00
N ASN A 299 56.52 -57.80 5.16
CA ASN A 299 57.90 -57.35 5.25
C ASN A 299 58.76 -58.13 4.24
N ARG A 300 59.56 -57.45 3.43
CA ARG A 300 60.31 -58.09 2.36
C ARG A 300 61.66 -57.45 2.15
N ASN A 301 62.63 -58.28 1.77
CA ASN A 301 63.92 -57.81 1.31
C ASN A 301 63.85 -57.48 -0.19
N VAL A 302 64.41 -56.35 -0.58
CA VAL A 302 64.49 -55.88 -1.96
C VAL A 302 65.96 -55.69 -2.27
N ASN A 303 66.53 -56.69 -2.94
CA ASN A 303 67.97 -56.76 -3.25
C ASN A 303 68.29 -56.38 -4.70
N THR A 304 67.39 -55.63 -5.35
CA THR A 304 67.52 -55.28 -6.76
C THR A 304 67.30 -53.80 -6.95
N THR A 305 68.10 -53.22 -7.84
CA THR A 305 67.83 -51.87 -8.35
C THR A 305 66.66 -51.95 -9.32
N GLY A 306 65.59 -51.21 -9.06
CA GLY A 306 64.38 -51.22 -9.89
C GLY A 306 63.10 -50.84 -9.16
N PRO A 307 61.93 -50.99 -9.81
CA PRO A 307 60.65 -50.59 -9.23
C PRO A 307 60.32 -51.29 -7.90
N LEU A 308 60.11 -50.51 -6.85
CA LEU A 308 59.62 -50.95 -5.55
C LEU A 308 58.11 -51.16 -5.63
N LYS A 309 57.70 -52.41 -5.83
CA LYS A 309 56.30 -52.80 -6.02
C LYS A 309 55.52 -52.88 -4.71
N PHE A 310 54.64 -51.91 -4.47
CA PHE A 310 53.61 -51.95 -3.42
C PHE A 310 52.42 -52.76 -3.96
N ASN A 311 52.35 -54.02 -3.58
CA ASN A 311 51.50 -55.03 -4.21
C ASN A 311 50.13 -55.24 -3.51
N VAL A 312 49.82 -54.45 -2.48
CA VAL A 312 48.49 -54.42 -1.85
C VAL A 312 47.88 -53.05 -2.11
N VAL A 313 46.73 -53.02 -2.78
CA VAL A 313 46.02 -51.79 -3.09
C VAL A 313 44.91 -51.59 -2.06
N MET A 314 44.93 -50.45 -1.36
CA MET A 314 43.88 -50.03 -0.43
C MET A 314 42.83 -49.15 -1.12
N LEU A 315 43.25 -48.33 -2.07
CA LEU A 315 42.40 -47.44 -2.87
C LEU A 315 43.01 -47.29 -4.27
N ASN A 316 42.20 -47.22 -5.32
CA ASN A 316 42.65 -47.00 -6.71
C ASN A 316 41.50 -46.46 -7.58
N GLU A 317 40.91 -45.35 -7.17
CA GLU A 317 39.93 -44.60 -7.95
C GLU A 317 40.61 -44.04 -9.22
N GLY A 318 39.95 -44.19 -10.36
CA GLY A 318 40.54 -43.90 -11.68
C GLY A 318 41.46 -45.01 -12.21
N GLY A 319 41.73 -46.08 -11.44
CA GLY A 319 42.44 -47.26 -11.92
C GLY A 319 43.90 -47.02 -12.35
N ALA A 320 44.51 -45.92 -11.89
CA ALA A 320 45.77 -45.42 -12.41
C ALA A 320 47.01 -46.15 -11.87
N TYR A 321 46.93 -46.83 -10.72
CA TYR A 321 48.05 -47.59 -10.14
C TYR A 321 47.98 -49.09 -10.47
N ASN A 322 49.10 -49.66 -10.94
CA ASN A 322 49.23 -51.07 -11.25
C ASN A 322 50.12 -51.79 -10.21
N PRO A 323 49.55 -52.66 -9.33
CA PRO A 323 50.31 -53.34 -8.27
C PRO A 323 51.29 -54.41 -8.78
N THR A 324 51.14 -54.87 -10.03
CA THR A 324 52.03 -55.86 -10.66
C THR A 324 53.33 -55.23 -11.14
N THR A 325 53.27 -53.99 -11.62
CA THR A 325 54.44 -53.23 -12.08
C THR A 325 54.99 -52.30 -10.99
N GLY A 326 54.14 -51.81 -10.10
CA GLY A 326 54.48 -50.76 -9.12
C GLY A 326 54.40 -49.35 -9.70
N GLU A 327 53.75 -49.19 -10.84
CA GLU A 327 53.68 -47.94 -11.60
C GLU A 327 52.29 -47.31 -11.52
N PHE A 328 52.24 -46.00 -11.32
CA PHE A 328 51.10 -45.15 -11.61
C PHE A 328 51.19 -44.66 -13.06
N THR A 329 50.08 -44.64 -13.80
CA THR A 329 49.98 -44.06 -15.15
C THR A 329 48.95 -42.95 -15.13
N ALA A 330 49.31 -41.73 -15.52
CA ALA A 330 48.41 -40.58 -15.54
C ALA A 330 47.26 -40.82 -16.55
N PRO A 331 45.99 -40.89 -16.11
CA PRO A 331 44.86 -41.14 -17.00
C PRO A 331 44.40 -39.92 -17.79
N ILE A 332 44.79 -38.71 -17.36
CA ILE A 332 44.54 -37.44 -18.04
C ILE A 332 45.73 -36.49 -17.81
N ASN A 333 45.78 -35.38 -18.54
CA ASN A 333 46.69 -34.29 -18.20
C ASN A 333 46.28 -33.67 -16.85
N GLY A 334 47.25 -33.43 -15.97
CA GLY A 334 46.93 -32.79 -14.70
C GLY A 334 48.07 -32.69 -13.70
N SER A 335 47.83 -31.89 -12.67
CA SER A 335 48.72 -31.76 -11.53
C SER A 335 48.46 -32.91 -10.55
N TYR A 336 49.44 -33.76 -10.33
CA TYR A 336 49.35 -34.90 -9.40
C TYR A 336 50.22 -34.68 -8.17
N PHE A 337 49.75 -35.17 -7.02
CA PHE A 337 50.51 -35.20 -5.79
C PHE A 337 50.82 -36.64 -5.40
N PHE A 338 52.08 -36.94 -5.10
CA PHE A 338 52.51 -38.26 -4.64
C PHE A 338 53.18 -38.16 -3.28
N ILE A 339 52.95 -39.14 -2.43
CA ILE A 339 53.56 -39.30 -1.11
C ILE A 339 54.10 -40.72 -1.01
N LEU A 340 55.38 -40.82 -0.72
CA LEU A 340 56.06 -42.06 -0.37
C LEU A 340 56.44 -42.00 1.10
N THR A 341 56.06 -43.02 1.86
CA THR A 341 56.66 -43.31 3.17
C THR A 341 57.34 -44.65 3.12
N THR A 342 58.61 -44.71 3.50
CA THR A 342 59.37 -45.95 3.64
C THR A 342 59.90 -46.10 5.05
N SER A 343 59.83 -47.32 5.58
CA SER A 343 60.45 -47.69 6.85
C SER A 343 61.30 -48.94 6.66
N PRO A 344 62.53 -48.79 6.16
CA PRO A 344 63.47 -49.90 6.10
C PRO A 344 63.99 -50.27 7.50
N TYR A 345 64.28 -51.55 7.71
CA TYR A 345 64.99 -52.05 8.89
C TYR A 345 66.50 -51.83 8.74
N ALA A 346 67.20 -51.58 9.85
CA ALA A 346 68.65 -51.39 9.83
C ALA A 346 69.37 -52.70 9.43
N THR A 347 69.91 -52.73 8.21
CA THR A 347 70.76 -53.82 7.70
C THR A 347 72.25 -53.44 7.68
N GLY A 348 72.61 -52.23 8.16
CA GLY A 348 73.96 -51.67 8.05
C GLY A 348 74.29 -51.08 6.67
N GLN A 349 73.31 -50.99 5.78
CA GLN A 349 73.43 -50.39 4.44
C GLN A 349 72.65 -49.07 4.38
N SER A 350 72.95 -48.19 3.42
CA SER A 350 72.18 -46.96 3.20
C SER A 350 70.95 -47.25 2.33
N ASN A 351 69.80 -46.66 2.67
CA ASN A 351 68.58 -46.72 1.86
C ASN A 351 68.59 -45.59 0.84
N ASP A 352 68.23 -45.91 -0.40
CA ASP A 352 68.04 -44.94 -1.46
C ASP A 352 66.76 -45.26 -2.25
N VAL A 353 65.71 -44.44 -2.09
CA VAL A 353 64.46 -44.57 -2.85
C VAL A 353 64.15 -43.27 -3.56
N HIS A 354 63.83 -43.40 -4.84
CA HIS A 354 63.52 -42.27 -5.70
C HIS A 354 62.06 -42.31 -6.13
N ILE A 355 61.39 -41.16 -6.15
CA ILE A 355 60.20 -40.98 -6.96
C ILE A 355 60.68 -40.66 -8.38
N VAL A 356 60.25 -41.46 -9.34
CA VAL A 356 60.70 -41.41 -10.74
C VAL A 356 59.51 -41.13 -11.64
N VAL A 357 59.68 -40.19 -12.59
CA VAL A 357 58.72 -39.91 -13.68
C VAL A 357 59.40 -40.25 -15.01
N ASP A 358 58.83 -41.20 -15.76
CA ASP A 358 59.36 -41.67 -17.06
C ASP A 358 60.89 -41.89 -17.08
N GLY A 359 61.43 -42.44 -16.00
CA GLY A 359 62.85 -42.78 -15.85
C GLY A 359 63.71 -41.69 -15.23
N SER A 360 63.19 -40.47 -15.07
CA SER A 360 63.87 -39.36 -14.41
C SER A 360 63.54 -39.31 -12.92
N SER A 361 64.56 -39.38 -12.06
CA SER A 361 64.38 -39.19 -10.61
C SER A 361 64.07 -37.73 -10.31
N ILE A 362 62.94 -37.47 -9.65
CA ILE A 362 62.49 -36.12 -9.31
C ILE A 362 62.59 -35.82 -7.80
N VAL A 363 62.46 -36.85 -6.95
CA VAL A 363 62.67 -36.74 -5.50
C VAL A 363 63.42 -37.97 -5.02
N ARG A 364 64.29 -37.79 -4.01
CA ARG A 364 65.15 -38.84 -3.46
C ARG A 364 65.08 -38.84 -1.93
N ILE A 365 64.84 -40.02 -1.36
CA ILE A 365 65.05 -40.32 0.06
C ILE A 365 66.39 -41.02 0.17
N HIS A 366 67.30 -40.46 0.97
CA HIS A 366 68.57 -41.10 1.30
C HIS A 366 68.72 -41.20 2.82
N ASN A 367 68.78 -42.42 3.34
CA ASN A 367 69.05 -42.68 4.76
C ASN A 367 70.37 -43.44 4.90
N SER A 368 71.31 -42.90 5.67
CA SER A 368 72.57 -43.60 5.97
C SER A 368 72.52 -44.21 7.37
N TYR A 369 72.69 -45.53 7.47
CA TYR A 369 72.65 -46.25 8.74
C TYR A 369 74.08 -46.55 9.22
N HIS A 370 74.46 -45.97 10.37
CA HIS A 370 75.79 -46.18 10.99
C HIS A 370 75.74 -47.03 12.28
N SER A 371 74.56 -47.45 12.76
CA SER A 371 74.39 -48.42 13.86
C SER A 371 72.94 -48.95 13.92
N HIS A 372 72.69 -50.00 14.73
CA HIS A 372 71.46 -50.81 14.86
C HIS A 372 70.18 -50.07 15.36
N SER A 373 69.90 -48.84 14.88
CA SER A 373 68.63 -48.16 15.16
C SER A 373 67.49 -48.81 14.35
N ASN A 374 66.54 -49.44 15.03
CA ASN A 374 65.38 -50.04 14.39
C ASN A 374 64.38 -48.97 13.91
N ASN A 375 63.88 -49.10 12.69
CA ASN A 375 62.71 -48.37 12.13
C ASN A 375 62.88 -46.85 11.92
N ASN A 376 63.91 -46.41 11.18
CA ASN A 376 63.91 -45.02 10.68
C ASN A 376 62.92 -44.90 9.52
N MET A 377 61.85 -44.15 9.73
CA MET A 377 60.87 -43.84 8.71
C MET A 377 61.28 -42.57 7.97
N ALA A 378 61.18 -42.58 6.65
CA ALA A 378 61.38 -41.40 5.82
C ALA A 378 60.21 -41.23 4.86
N THR A 379 59.76 -39.98 4.74
CA THR A 379 58.65 -39.59 3.87
C THR A 379 59.14 -38.55 2.87
N ALA A 380 58.80 -38.75 1.60
CA ALA A 380 58.98 -37.78 0.53
C ALA A 380 57.66 -37.54 -0.17
N HIS A 381 57.49 -36.35 -0.71
CA HIS A 381 56.30 -35.99 -1.47
C HIS A 381 56.67 -35.07 -2.63
N VAL A 382 55.83 -35.05 -3.67
CA VAL A 382 56.01 -34.18 -4.83
C VAL A 382 54.68 -33.83 -5.47
N ALA A 383 54.54 -32.56 -5.87
CA ALA A 383 53.53 -32.11 -6.81
C ALA A 383 54.18 -32.04 -8.20
N VAL A 384 53.61 -32.71 -9.19
CA VAL A 384 54.17 -32.78 -10.55
C VAL A 384 53.06 -32.73 -11.59
N CYS A 385 53.29 -31.95 -12.63
CA CYS A 385 52.44 -31.93 -13.83
C CYS A 385 52.77 -33.17 -14.68
N LEU A 386 51.76 -33.98 -14.99
CA LEU A 386 51.90 -35.15 -15.85
C LEU A 386 50.97 -35.01 -17.05
N ALA A 387 51.50 -35.29 -18.23
CA ALA A 387 50.70 -35.56 -19.41
C ALA A 387 50.07 -36.96 -19.34
N GLU A 388 48.94 -37.15 -20.01
CA GLU A 388 48.28 -38.44 -20.15
C GLU A 388 49.27 -39.51 -20.63
N GLY A 389 49.28 -40.66 -19.94
CA GLY A 389 50.16 -41.78 -20.22
C GLY A 389 51.53 -41.74 -19.55
N GLN A 390 51.95 -40.61 -18.96
CA GLN A 390 53.21 -40.55 -18.21
C GLN A 390 53.15 -41.43 -16.96
N LYS A 391 54.29 -42.02 -16.61
CA LYS A 391 54.38 -43.01 -15.53
C LYS A 391 55.18 -42.52 -14.35
N VAL A 392 54.68 -42.82 -13.15
CA VAL A 392 55.36 -42.55 -11.88
C VAL A 392 55.56 -43.85 -11.12
N TRP A 393 56.77 -44.10 -10.64
CA TRP A 393 57.04 -45.24 -9.78
C TRP A 393 58.14 -44.92 -8.77
N LEU A 394 58.32 -45.84 -7.83
CA LEU A 394 59.35 -45.76 -6.82
C LEU A 394 60.53 -46.62 -7.23
N MET A 395 61.71 -46.05 -7.40
CA MET A 395 62.91 -46.80 -7.72
C MET A 395 63.72 -47.06 -6.46
N ASN A 396 63.90 -48.32 -6.12
CA ASN A 396 64.81 -48.76 -5.06
C ASN A 396 66.24 -48.85 -5.63
N ALA A 397 67.22 -48.29 -4.92
CA ALA A 397 68.64 -48.38 -5.25
C ALA A 397 69.43 -48.86 -4.02
N GLY A 398 69.43 -50.18 -3.79
CA GLY A 398 70.16 -50.82 -2.70
C GLY A 398 69.46 -52.06 -2.17
N ASP A 399 70.10 -52.75 -1.23
CA ASP A 399 69.56 -53.95 -0.58
C ASP A 399 68.84 -53.55 0.71
N MET A 400 67.51 -53.59 0.73
CA MET A 400 66.71 -53.05 1.84
C MET A 400 65.57 -53.96 2.26
N TYR A 401 65.42 -54.15 3.59
CA TYR A 401 64.30 -54.85 4.19
C TYR A 401 63.21 -53.85 4.60
N TYR A 402 62.07 -53.81 3.90
CA TYR A 402 61.00 -52.84 4.14
C TYR A 402 59.90 -53.41 5.07
N SER A 403 59.41 -52.57 6.00
CA SER A 403 58.23 -52.88 6.82
C SER A 403 56.94 -52.70 6.03
N SER A 404 56.08 -53.73 5.99
CA SER A 404 54.75 -53.65 5.37
C SER A 404 53.74 -52.86 6.18
N ALA A 405 53.93 -52.74 7.50
CA ALA A 405 53.03 -51.95 8.35
C ALA A 405 53.23 -50.45 8.15
N LEU A 406 54.45 -50.02 7.81
CA LEU A 406 54.86 -48.62 7.84
C LEU A 406 55.19 -48.04 6.46
N SER A 407 55.36 -48.86 5.43
CA SER A 407 55.69 -48.38 4.09
C SER A 407 54.43 -48.31 3.22
N HIS A 408 54.18 -47.13 2.65
CA HIS A 408 53.02 -46.86 1.79
C HIS A 408 53.37 -45.90 0.65
N PHE A 409 52.68 -46.04 -0.46
CA PHE A 409 52.74 -45.13 -1.61
C PHE A 409 51.33 -44.65 -1.95
N THR A 410 51.14 -43.34 -1.93
CA THR A 410 49.84 -42.69 -2.15
C THR A 410 50.01 -41.64 -3.24
N GLY A 411 48.97 -41.45 -4.05
CA GLY A 411 48.91 -40.28 -4.92
C GLY A 411 47.51 -39.97 -5.41
N PHE A 412 47.29 -38.73 -5.79
CA PHE A 412 45.99 -38.22 -6.23
C PHE A 412 46.12 -37.05 -7.19
N LEU A 413 45.10 -36.84 -8.01
CA LEU A 413 44.96 -35.67 -8.90
C LEU A 413 44.52 -34.45 -8.08
N LEU A 414 45.23 -33.33 -8.24
CA LEU A 414 44.88 -32.04 -7.64
C LEU A 414 43.87 -31.27 -8.50
N HIS A 415 44.16 -31.13 -9.79
CA HIS A 415 43.24 -30.56 -10.78
C HIS A 415 43.61 -31.07 -12.19
N PRO A 416 42.63 -31.24 -13.09
CA PRO A 416 42.90 -31.52 -14.50
C PRO A 416 43.61 -30.33 -15.17
N ASP A 417 44.27 -30.61 -16.29
CA ASP A 417 44.89 -29.63 -17.20
C ASP A 417 45.96 -28.75 -16.53
N CYS A 418 47.14 -29.34 -16.38
CA CYS A 418 48.41 -28.61 -16.37
C CYS A 418 49.05 -28.73 -17.78
#